data_AF-A0A835RRA2-F1
#
_entry.id   AF-A0A835RRA2-F1
#
_cell.length_a   1.000
_cell.length_b   1.000
_cell.length_c   1.000
_cell.angle_alpha   90.00
_cell.angle_beta   90.00
_cell.angle_gamma   90.00
#
_symmetry.space_group_name_H-M   'P 1'
#
loop_
_entity.id
_entity.type
_entity.pdbx_description
1 polymer ?
#
loop_
_entity_poly.entity_id
_entity_poly.type
_entity_poly.pdbx_seq_one_letter_code
_entity_poly.pdbx_strand_id
1 'polypeptide(L)'
;MLPRKRAFVVEVEEDGAVRGGVLKKPNCVFSSSSAEVVALNNQRPPEGMEREVANWKKPMEIDEDLHSRQLAVYGRETMRRLFASNVLVSGLQGLGVEIAKNLVLAGVKSITLHDEGSVELWDLSSNFYFSEDDVGKNRASACVQKLQELNSAVIISTITTALSKEQLSNFQAVVFTDIGLETALEFDDYCRDHEPPIAFIKSEVRGLFGSVFCDFGPSFTVVDVDGEEPHTGIIASINNDNPALVCCVDDES
;
A
#
# COMPACT_ATOMS: atom_id res chain seq x y z
N MET A 1 22.15 -37.92 -11.90
CA MET A 1 21.04 -38.03 -10.93
C MET A 1 20.08 -36.89 -11.25
N LEU A 2 19.01 -37.17 -12.00
CA LEU A 2 18.01 -36.17 -12.41
C LEU A 2 16.90 -36.09 -11.34
N PRO A 3 16.35 -34.91 -11.02
CA PRO A 3 15.26 -34.79 -10.07
C PRO A 3 13.95 -35.27 -10.70
N ARG A 4 13.16 -36.02 -9.93
CA ARG A 4 11.82 -36.51 -10.29
C ARG A 4 10.85 -35.32 -10.33
N LYS A 5 10.19 -35.08 -11.48
CA LYS A 5 9.05 -34.14 -11.59
C LYS A 5 7.90 -34.67 -10.71
N ARG A 6 7.42 -33.84 -9.78
CA ARG A 6 6.16 -34.08 -9.04
C ARG A 6 5.00 -33.60 -9.92
N ALA A 7 4.01 -34.46 -10.12
CA ALA A 7 2.74 -34.09 -10.72
C ALA A 7 1.93 -33.25 -9.72
N PHE A 8 1.41 -32.10 -10.16
CA PHE A 8 0.39 -31.34 -9.45
C PHE A 8 -0.98 -31.81 -9.96
N VAL A 9 -1.85 -32.23 -9.04
CA VAL A 9 -3.25 -32.54 -9.31
C VAL A 9 -4.04 -31.30 -8.89
N VAL A 10 -4.85 -30.75 -9.80
CA VAL A 10 -5.81 -29.68 -9.50
C VAL A 10 -7.18 -30.32 -9.42
N GLU A 11 -7.78 -30.35 -8.22
CA GLU A 11 -9.18 -30.75 -8.04
C GLU A 11 -10.10 -29.54 -8.32
N VAL A 12 -11.14 -29.78 -9.11
CA VAL A 12 -12.21 -28.82 -9.39
C VAL A 12 -13.43 -29.27 -8.59
N GLU A 13 -13.85 -28.50 -7.58
CA GLU A 13 -15.13 -28.74 -6.90
C GLU A 13 -16.28 -28.09 -7.67
N GLU A 14 -17.35 -28.86 -7.94
CA GLU A 14 -18.59 -28.40 -8.57
C GLU A 14 -19.57 -27.79 -7.56
N ASP A 15 -20.23 -26.70 -7.97
CA ASP A 15 -21.25 -25.95 -7.23
C ASP A 15 -22.52 -26.77 -6.91
N GLY A 16 -22.98 -26.66 -5.66
CA GLY A 16 -24.29 -27.14 -5.20
C GLY A 16 -25.21 -25.98 -4.77
N ALA A 17 -26.29 -25.75 -5.51
CA ALA A 17 -27.35 -24.80 -5.14
C ALA A 17 -28.23 -25.30 -3.99
N VAL A 18 -28.85 -24.39 -3.19
CA VAL A 18 -30.32 -24.29 -2.93
C VAL A 18 -30.69 -23.33 -1.74
N ARG A 19 -31.66 -22.43 -2.02
CA ARG A 19 -32.70 -21.76 -1.18
C ARG A 19 -32.36 -20.62 -0.18
N GLY A 20 -32.64 -19.39 -0.63
CA GLY A 20 -33.79 -18.56 -0.21
C GLY A 20 -34.05 -18.29 1.28
N GLY A 21 -33.72 -17.07 1.73
CA GLY A 21 -34.21 -16.48 2.98
C GLY A 21 -33.97 -14.98 3.04
N VAL A 22 -35.05 -14.18 3.01
CA VAL A 22 -35.02 -12.72 3.19
C VAL A 22 -34.85 -12.41 4.68
N LEU A 23 -33.72 -11.84 5.09
CA LEU A 23 -33.55 -11.25 6.43
C LEU A 23 -33.58 -9.72 6.36
N LYS A 24 -34.52 -9.15 7.13
CA LYS A 24 -34.71 -7.72 7.39
C LYS A 24 -33.54 -7.18 8.22
N LYS A 25 -33.02 -6.00 7.83
CA LYS A 25 -32.06 -5.22 8.62
C LYS A 25 -32.72 -4.69 9.91
N PRO A 26 -32.06 -4.78 11.09
CA PRO A 26 -32.49 -4.03 12.26
C PRO A 26 -31.98 -2.58 12.18
N ASN A 27 -32.90 -1.65 12.43
CA ASN A 27 -32.59 -0.24 12.69
C ASN A 27 -31.95 -0.13 14.09
N CYS A 28 -30.70 0.33 14.16
CA CYS A 28 -30.12 0.83 15.40
C CYS A 28 -30.06 2.35 15.34
N VAL A 29 -30.81 2.97 16.25
CA VAL A 29 -30.90 4.40 16.50
C VAL A 29 -29.69 4.81 17.33
N PHE A 30 -28.85 5.71 16.82
CA PHE A 30 -27.88 6.43 17.62
C PHE A 30 -28.38 7.86 17.86
N SER A 31 -28.57 8.18 19.13
CA SER A 31 -28.88 9.52 19.64
C SER A 31 -27.60 10.36 19.67
N SER A 32 -27.55 11.45 18.91
CA SER A 32 -26.54 12.51 19.08
C SER A 32 -27.17 13.72 19.76
N SER A 33 -26.62 14.15 20.90
CA SER A 33 -27.03 15.36 21.59
C SER A 33 -26.46 16.61 20.89
N SER A 34 -27.39 17.43 20.40
CA SER A 34 -27.40 18.90 20.31
C SER A 34 -26.09 19.69 20.17
N ALA A 35 -25.89 20.27 18.97
CA ALA A 35 -25.62 21.71 18.82
C ALA A 35 -25.88 22.18 17.37
N GLU A 36 -26.98 22.93 17.21
CA GLU A 36 -27.27 23.99 16.22
C GLU A 36 -27.12 23.72 14.71
N VAL A 37 -28.23 23.31 14.09
CA VAL A 37 -28.47 23.50 12.64
C VAL A 37 -29.34 24.74 12.47
N VAL A 38 -28.72 25.88 12.15
CA VAL A 38 -29.44 27.06 11.66
C VAL A 38 -29.74 26.82 10.18
N ALA A 39 -31.02 26.65 9.87
CA ALA A 39 -31.53 26.52 8.52
C ALA A 39 -31.34 27.84 7.76
N LEU A 40 -30.48 27.84 6.72
CA LEU A 40 -30.43 28.88 5.70
C LEU A 40 -30.67 28.29 4.31
N ASN A 41 -31.93 28.42 3.93
CA ASN A 41 -32.46 28.84 2.63
C ASN A 41 -32.15 28.05 1.35
N ASN A 42 -33.26 27.71 0.69
CA ASN A 42 -33.40 26.99 -0.56
C ASN A 42 -32.97 27.88 -1.76
N GLN A 43 -31.68 27.94 -2.07
CA GLN A 43 -31.19 28.55 -3.31
C GLN A 43 -30.53 27.49 -4.19
N ARG A 44 -30.94 27.46 -5.46
CA ARG A 44 -30.30 26.62 -6.49
C ARG A 44 -28.81 26.95 -6.56
N PRO A 45 -27.92 25.94 -6.68
CA PRO A 45 -26.49 26.21 -6.81
C PRO A 45 -26.24 27.04 -8.08
N PRO A 46 -25.28 27.98 -8.05
CA PRO A 46 -24.91 28.76 -9.21
C PRO A 46 -24.34 27.86 -10.31
N GLU A 47 -24.80 28.10 -11.55
CA GLU A 47 -24.33 27.40 -12.75
C GLU A 47 -22.82 27.62 -12.93
N GLY A 48 -22.03 26.58 -12.62
CA GLY A 48 -20.58 26.61 -12.64
C GLY A 48 -19.93 25.68 -11.61
N MET A 49 -20.63 25.38 -10.51
CA MET A 49 -20.08 24.52 -9.45
C MET A 49 -20.13 23.01 -9.79
N GLU A 50 -21.03 22.59 -10.67
CA GLU A 50 -21.16 21.19 -11.09
C GLU A 50 -19.93 20.65 -11.84
N ARG A 51 -19.12 21.53 -12.45
CA ARG A 51 -17.88 21.12 -13.14
C ARG A 51 -16.74 20.76 -12.19
N GLU A 52 -16.69 21.34 -10.99
CA GLU A 52 -15.64 21.05 -10.01
C GLU A 52 -15.92 19.78 -9.21
N VAL A 53 -17.19 19.48 -8.90
CA VAL A 53 -17.57 18.24 -8.17
C VAL A 53 -17.42 16.98 -9.04
N ALA A 54 -17.36 17.13 -10.37
CA ALA A 54 -17.26 16.01 -11.31
C ALA A 54 -15.82 15.51 -11.54
N ASN A 55 -14.78 16.28 -11.16
CA ASN A 55 -13.41 16.00 -11.57
C ASN A 55 -12.65 14.99 -10.68
N TRP A 56 -13.17 14.63 -9.51
CA TRP A 56 -12.54 13.63 -8.62
C TRP A 56 -12.83 12.17 -9.02
N LYS A 57 -13.79 11.94 -9.93
CA LYS A 57 -14.19 10.59 -10.39
C LYS A 57 -13.42 10.10 -11.61
N LYS A 58 -12.42 10.83 -12.11
CA LYS A 58 -11.54 10.25 -13.14
C LYS A 58 -10.61 9.25 -12.46
N PRO A 59 -10.61 7.97 -12.87
CA PRO A 59 -9.57 7.04 -12.43
C PRO A 59 -8.22 7.66 -12.77
N MET A 60 -7.27 7.57 -11.83
CA MET A 60 -5.93 8.09 -12.02
C MET A 60 -5.36 7.45 -13.29
N GLU A 61 -5.18 8.27 -14.32
CA GLU A 61 -4.72 7.82 -15.63
C GLU A 61 -3.21 7.64 -15.50
N ILE A 62 -2.72 6.42 -15.72
CA ILE A 62 -1.29 6.13 -15.65
C ILE A 62 -0.65 6.80 -16.86
N ASP A 63 0.28 7.72 -16.61
CA ASP A 63 1.16 8.25 -17.65
C ASP A 63 2.08 7.12 -18.11
N GLU A 64 1.68 6.45 -19.20
CA GLU A 64 2.38 5.28 -19.73
C GLU A 64 3.80 5.64 -20.22
N ASP A 65 4.05 6.88 -20.62
CA ASP A 65 5.37 7.32 -21.08
C ASP A 65 6.34 7.45 -19.90
N LEU A 66 5.91 8.11 -18.81
CA LEU A 66 6.71 8.26 -17.59
C LEU A 66 6.93 6.91 -16.89
N HIS A 67 5.88 6.08 -16.81
CA HIS A 67 5.89 4.83 -16.04
C HIS A 67 6.14 3.58 -16.89
N SER A 68 6.50 3.70 -18.17
CA SER A 68 6.69 2.58 -19.11
C SER A 68 7.50 1.41 -18.53
N ARG A 69 8.62 1.69 -17.85
CA ARG A 69 9.48 0.66 -17.22
C ARG A 69 8.85 0.04 -15.98
N GLN A 70 8.17 0.84 -15.16
CA GLN A 70 7.46 0.33 -13.98
C GLN A 70 6.22 -0.48 -14.39
N LEU A 71 5.57 -0.09 -15.49
CA LEU A 71 4.42 -0.78 -16.07
C LEU A 71 4.77 -2.19 -16.54
N ALA A 72 5.95 -2.35 -17.16
CA ALA A 72 6.45 -3.65 -17.59
C ALA A 72 6.77 -4.59 -16.42
N VAL A 73 7.05 -4.06 -15.22
CA VAL A 73 7.40 -4.86 -14.04
C VAL A 73 6.17 -5.17 -13.20
N TYR A 74 5.35 -4.16 -12.88
CA TYR A 74 4.24 -4.32 -11.95
C TYR A 74 2.92 -4.71 -12.62
N GLY A 75 2.78 -4.39 -13.91
CA GLY A 75 1.50 -4.45 -14.59
C GLY A 75 0.53 -3.33 -14.18
N ARG A 76 -0.51 -3.13 -15.00
CA ARG A 76 -1.48 -2.03 -14.82
C ARG A 76 -2.24 -2.08 -13.51
N GLU A 77 -2.67 -3.28 -13.10
CA GLU A 77 -3.52 -3.45 -11.92
C GLU A 77 -2.76 -3.10 -10.63
N THR A 78 -1.55 -3.61 -10.48
CA THR A 78 -0.68 -3.32 -9.33
C THR A 78 -0.37 -1.82 -9.25
N MET A 79 -0.03 -1.18 -10.37
CA MET A 79 0.22 0.27 -10.35
C MET A 79 -1.02 1.08 -9.97
N ARG A 80 -2.22 0.70 -10.41
CA ARG A 80 -3.46 1.38 -9.95
C ARG A 80 -3.66 1.28 -8.45
N ARG A 81 -3.39 0.11 -7.85
CA ARG A 81 -3.48 -0.07 -6.40
C ARG A 81 -2.43 0.77 -5.69
N LEU A 82 -1.19 0.76 -6.18
CA LEU A 82 -0.09 1.55 -5.64
C LEU A 82 -0.43 3.06 -5.65
N PHE A 83 -0.95 3.56 -6.77
CA PHE A 83 -1.34 4.95 -6.96
C PHE A 83 -2.55 5.38 -6.12
N ALA A 84 -3.26 4.43 -5.51
CA ALA A 84 -4.36 4.67 -4.58
C ALA A 84 -3.92 4.59 -3.09
N SER A 85 -2.72 4.09 -2.82
CA SER A 85 -2.23 3.81 -1.47
C SER A 85 -1.70 5.05 -0.74
N ASN A 86 -2.11 5.21 0.51
CA ASN A 86 -1.59 6.19 1.46
C ASN A 86 -0.68 5.46 2.44
N VAL A 87 0.57 5.90 2.55
CA VAL A 87 1.62 5.20 3.30
C VAL A 87 2.22 6.11 4.37
N LEU A 88 2.43 5.58 5.56
CA LEU A 88 3.19 6.25 6.62
C LEU A 88 4.62 5.72 6.66
N VAL A 89 5.60 6.60 6.76
CA VAL A 89 6.99 6.25 7.10
C VAL A 89 7.38 6.97 8.39
N SER A 90 7.66 6.20 9.44
CA SER A 90 8.04 6.65 10.77
C SER A 90 9.54 6.43 11.02
N GLY A 91 10.23 7.50 11.42
CA GLY A 91 11.68 7.62 11.49
C GLY A 91 12.28 8.05 10.14
N LEU A 92 12.92 9.21 10.11
CA LEU A 92 13.49 9.86 8.91
C LEU A 92 15.01 10.05 9.04
N GLN A 93 15.68 9.07 9.65
CA GLN A 93 17.12 8.87 9.48
C GLN A 93 17.43 8.29 8.09
N GLY A 94 18.67 7.86 7.83
CA GLY A 94 19.10 7.35 6.52
C GLY A 94 18.24 6.21 5.93
N LEU A 95 17.83 5.24 6.75
CA LEU A 95 16.96 4.14 6.29
C LEU A 95 15.57 4.65 5.88
N GLY A 96 14.95 5.46 6.73
CA GLY A 96 13.59 5.97 6.50
C GLY A 96 13.50 6.85 5.26
N VAL A 97 14.50 7.71 5.04
CA VAL A 97 14.52 8.57 3.85
C VAL A 97 14.71 7.78 2.56
N GLU A 98 15.48 6.69 2.58
CA GLU A 98 15.67 5.83 1.43
C GLU A 98 14.38 5.09 1.07
N ILE A 99 13.63 4.61 2.07
CA ILE A 99 12.30 4.04 1.89
C ILE A 99 11.35 5.08 1.30
N ALA A 100 11.29 6.28 1.91
CA ALA A 100 10.42 7.36 1.45
C ALA A 100 10.72 7.78 0.01
N LYS A 101 12.01 7.91 -0.36
CA LYS A 101 12.46 8.21 -1.72
C LYS A 101 11.91 7.18 -2.72
N ASN A 102 12.06 5.89 -2.41
CA ASN A 102 11.62 4.83 -3.31
C ASN A 102 10.09 4.78 -3.45
N LEU A 103 9.34 5.05 -2.37
CA LEU A 103 7.87 5.15 -2.43
C LEU A 103 7.38 6.32 -3.28
N VAL A 104 8.04 7.49 -3.16
CA VAL A 104 7.72 8.67 -3.97
C VAL A 104 8.02 8.43 -5.45
N LEU A 105 9.15 7.82 -5.77
CA LEU A 105 9.50 7.42 -7.15
C LEU A 105 8.58 6.33 -7.71
N ALA A 106 8.07 5.45 -6.85
CA ALA A 106 7.10 4.43 -7.24
C ALA A 106 5.70 5.01 -7.51
N GLY A 107 5.39 6.21 -7.01
CA GLY A 107 4.15 6.91 -7.32
C GLY A 107 2.96 6.56 -6.43
N VAL A 108 3.18 6.32 -5.13
CA VAL A 108 2.05 6.16 -4.18
C VAL A 108 1.12 7.39 -4.18
N LYS A 109 -0.14 7.23 -3.79
CA LYS A 109 -1.08 8.37 -3.72
C LYS A 109 -0.57 9.48 -2.80
N SER A 110 -0.19 9.08 -1.61
CA SER A 110 0.36 9.98 -0.60
C SER A 110 1.32 9.26 0.32
N ILE A 111 2.27 10.03 0.83
CA ILE A 111 3.19 9.60 1.87
C ILE A 111 3.15 10.60 3.03
N THR A 112 3.03 10.08 4.24
CA THR A 112 3.17 10.85 5.46
C THR A 112 4.50 10.49 6.11
N LEU A 113 5.31 11.51 6.39
CA LEU A 113 6.60 11.38 7.04
C LEU A 113 6.44 11.69 8.52
N HIS A 114 6.82 10.76 9.40
CA HIS A 114 6.75 10.94 10.84
C HIS A 114 8.12 10.87 11.48
N ASP A 115 8.52 11.89 12.23
CA ASP A 115 9.69 11.87 13.09
C ASP A 115 9.51 12.93 14.18
N GLU A 116 9.78 12.59 15.43
CA GLU A 116 9.71 13.54 16.56
C GLU A 116 11.05 14.28 16.75
N GLY A 117 12.13 13.71 16.23
CA GLY A 117 13.50 14.19 16.39
C GLY A 117 13.84 15.36 15.49
N SER A 118 14.82 16.13 15.97
CA SER A 118 15.53 17.11 15.16
C SER A 118 16.70 16.48 14.41
N VAL A 119 17.08 17.06 13.28
CA VAL A 119 18.30 16.72 12.55
C VAL A 119 19.50 16.98 13.44
N GLU A 120 20.34 15.96 13.58
CA GLU A 120 21.59 15.97 14.32
C GLU A 120 22.77 15.72 13.37
N LEU A 121 23.98 16.12 13.75
CA LEU A 121 25.16 16.03 12.86
C LEU A 121 25.43 14.60 12.36
N TRP A 122 25.14 13.57 13.15
CA TRP A 122 25.34 12.19 12.72
C TRP A 122 24.32 11.73 11.68
N ASP A 123 23.16 12.38 11.56
CA ASP A 123 22.15 12.00 10.56
C ASP A 123 22.67 12.28 9.14
N LEU A 124 23.52 13.29 8.97
CA LEU A 124 24.15 13.65 7.69
C LEU A 124 25.04 12.51 7.14
N SER A 125 25.45 11.54 7.97
CA SER A 125 26.23 10.40 7.53
C SER A 125 25.46 9.43 6.62
N SER A 126 24.13 9.42 6.72
CA SER A 126 23.28 8.43 6.04
C SER A 126 22.05 9.03 5.38
N ASN A 127 21.54 10.17 5.87
CA ASN A 127 20.45 10.88 5.23
C ASN A 127 21.01 11.93 4.25
N PHE A 128 20.96 11.59 2.96
CA PHE A 128 21.47 12.41 1.85
C PHE A 128 20.63 13.67 1.57
N TYR A 129 19.51 13.87 2.24
CA TYR A 129 18.72 15.10 2.16
C TYR A 129 19.07 16.13 3.23
N PHE A 130 19.83 15.78 4.26
CA PHE A 130 20.21 16.79 5.24
C PHE A 130 21.48 17.53 4.83
N SER A 131 21.50 18.82 5.15
CA SER A 131 22.67 19.67 5.10
C SER A 131 23.00 20.21 6.49
N GLU A 132 24.16 20.82 6.68
CA GLU A 132 24.51 21.45 7.97
C GLU A 132 23.48 22.53 8.37
N ASP A 133 22.87 23.21 7.38
CA ASP A 133 21.84 24.22 7.58
C ASP A 133 20.49 23.65 8.07
N ASP A 134 20.33 22.33 8.07
CA ASP A 134 19.13 21.65 8.54
C ASP A 134 19.22 21.19 9.99
N VAL A 135 20.41 21.23 10.60
CA VAL A 135 20.62 20.82 11.99
C VAL A 135 19.71 21.63 12.93
N GLY A 136 18.98 20.91 13.79
CA GLY A 136 17.98 21.48 14.70
C GLY A 136 16.56 21.60 14.13
N LYS A 137 16.36 21.49 12.80
CA LYS A 137 15.01 21.36 12.22
C LYS A 137 14.47 19.95 12.46
N ASN A 138 13.16 19.77 12.46
CA ASN A 138 12.56 18.44 12.52
C ASN A 138 12.96 17.60 11.28
N ARG A 139 13.33 16.33 11.48
CA ARG A 139 13.80 15.43 10.41
C ARG A 139 12.76 15.22 9.30
N ALA A 140 11.50 15.01 9.66
CA ALA A 140 10.42 14.82 8.69
C ALA A 140 10.19 16.09 7.86
N SER A 141 10.08 17.25 8.52
CA SER A 141 9.88 18.53 7.86
C SER A 141 11.03 18.91 6.91
N ALA A 142 12.28 18.60 7.30
CA ALA A 142 13.46 18.91 6.49
C ALA A 142 13.52 18.10 5.17
N CYS A 143 12.85 16.94 5.09
CA CYS A 143 12.86 16.09 3.89
C CYS A 143 11.80 16.49 2.84
N VAL A 144 10.76 17.23 3.23
CA VAL A 144 9.54 17.42 2.40
C VAL A 144 9.85 18.00 1.03
N GLN A 145 10.58 19.12 0.99
CA GLN A 145 10.84 19.83 -0.27
C GLN A 145 11.61 18.94 -1.25
N LYS A 146 12.69 18.29 -0.78
CA LYS A 146 13.56 17.46 -1.61
C LYS A 146 12.85 16.19 -2.09
N LEU A 147 11.98 15.59 -1.27
CA LEU A 147 11.15 14.47 -1.71
C LEU A 147 10.10 14.91 -2.73
N GLN A 148 9.48 16.09 -2.56
CA GLN A 148 8.45 16.58 -3.48
C GLN A 148 9.00 16.85 -4.88
N GLU A 149 10.27 17.24 -5.00
CA GLU A 149 10.98 17.43 -6.27
C GLU A 149 11.11 16.13 -7.09
N LEU A 150 11.03 14.95 -6.45
CA LEU A 150 11.14 13.67 -7.16
C LEU A 150 9.89 13.32 -7.95
N ASN A 151 8.72 13.62 -7.40
CA ASN A 151 7.43 13.30 -8.03
C ASN A 151 6.34 14.25 -7.51
N SER A 152 5.94 15.21 -8.35
CA SER A 152 4.89 16.18 -8.03
C SER A 152 3.49 15.59 -7.94
N ALA A 153 3.28 14.34 -8.41
CA ALA A 153 1.99 13.66 -8.31
C ALA A 153 1.73 13.08 -6.91
N VAL A 154 2.79 12.82 -6.13
CA VAL A 154 2.69 12.25 -4.78
C VAL A 154 2.45 13.36 -3.77
N ILE A 155 1.41 13.22 -2.96
CA ILE A 155 1.11 14.15 -1.87
C ILE A 155 1.99 13.81 -0.67
N ILE A 156 2.81 14.76 -0.22
CA ILE A 156 3.69 14.58 0.94
C ILE A 156 3.18 15.40 2.12
N SER A 157 3.01 14.75 3.27
CA SER A 157 2.64 15.41 4.54
C SER A 157 3.54 14.97 5.68
N THR A 158 3.47 15.67 6.83
CA THR A 158 4.35 15.40 7.97
C THR A 158 3.60 15.34 9.29
N ILE A 159 4.02 14.44 10.17
CA ILE A 159 3.63 14.41 11.58
C ILE A 159 4.92 14.57 12.41
N THR A 160 5.01 15.64 13.20
CA THR A 160 6.22 15.97 13.99
C THR A 160 6.02 15.82 15.49
N THR A 161 4.87 15.26 15.89
CA THR A 161 4.47 15.01 17.28
C THR A 161 4.32 13.53 17.50
N ALA A 162 4.30 13.10 18.75
CA ALA A 162 4.04 11.72 19.14
C ALA A 162 2.88 11.11 18.34
N LEU A 163 3.16 9.95 17.75
CA LEU A 163 2.22 9.22 16.91
C LEU A 163 1.26 8.40 17.79
N SER A 164 -0.04 8.61 17.62
CA SER A 164 -1.07 7.78 18.25
C SER A 164 -1.49 6.65 17.33
N LYS A 165 -1.98 5.53 17.90
CA LYS A 165 -2.42 4.37 17.10
C LYS A 165 -3.58 4.72 16.19
N GLU A 166 -4.48 5.58 16.66
CA GLU A 166 -5.66 6.00 15.92
C GLU A 166 -5.29 6.72 14.62
N GLN A 167 -4.15 7.41 14.59
CA GLN A 167 -3.65 8.04 13.36
C GLN A 167 -3.29 7.00 12.29
N LEU A 168 -2.95 5.76 12.67
CA LEU A 168 -2.59 4.70 11.72
C LEU A 168 -3.77 4.31 10.81
N SER A 169 -5.01 4.46 11.28
CA SER A 169 -6.24 4.16 10.52
C SER A 169 -6.38 4.93 9.19
N ASN A 170 -5.60 6.00 9.00
CA ASN A 170 -5.59 6.78 7.77
C ASN A 170 -4.74 6.15 6.65
N PHE A 171 -3.98 5.10 6.94
CA PHE A 171 -3.00 4.50 6.04
C PHE A 171 -3.36 3.07 5.67
N GLN A 172 -2.95 2.66 4.46
CA GLN A 172 -3.05 1.27 4.02
C GLN A 172 -1.80 0.47 4.41
N ALA A 173 -0.66 1.15 4.53
CA ALA A 173 0.59 0.57 5.00
C ALA A 173 1.34 1.56 5.89
N VAL A 174 1.99 1.03 6.92
CA VAL A 174 2.82 1.80 7.85
C VAL A 174 4.20 1.16 7.95
N VAL A 175 5.22 1.98 7.82
CA VAL A 175 6.63 1.56 7.88
C VAL A 175 7.29 2.23 9.08
N PHE A 176 7.79 1.44 10.01
CA PHE A 176 8.53 1.93 11.15
C PHE A 176 10.02 1.62 11.03
N THR A 177 10.83 2.64 11.21
CA THR A 177 12.28 2.53 11.33
C THR A 177 12.72 2.95 12.72
N ASP A 178 13.71 2.24 13.28
CA ASP A 178 14.32 2.55 14.59
C ASP A 178 13.32 2.73 15.76
N ILE A 179 12.22 1.95 15.75
CA ILE A 179 11.25 1.91 16.85
C ILE A 179 11.57 0.81 17.86
N GLY A 180 11.31 1.08 19.15
CA GLY A 180 11.42 0.08 20.22
C GLY A 180 10.46 -1.10 20.02
N LEU A 181 10.87 -2.30 20.43
CA LEU A 181 10.10 -3.53 20.20
C LEU A 181 8.71 -3.50 20.85
N GLU A 182 8.60 -2.99 22.08
CA GLU A 182 7.32 -2.94 22.80
C GLU A 182 6.30 -2.07 22.06
N THR A 183 6.69 -0.87 21.63
CA THR A 183 5.83 0.02 20.84
C THR A 183 5.54 -0.55 19.45
N ALA A 184 6.48 -1.27 18.84
CA ALA A 184 6.26 -1.94 17.57
C ALA A 184 5.17 -3.00 17.67
N LEU A 185 5.20 -3.85 18.71
CA LEU A 185 4.16 -4.84 18.97
C LEU A 185 2.81 -4.17 19.19
N GLU A 186 2.80 -3.07 19.94
CA GLU A 186 1.60 -2.31 20.23
C GLU A 186 0.94 -1.71 18.97
N PHE A 187 1.73 -1.21 18.03
CA PHE A 187 1.24 -0.70 16.74
C PHE A 187 0.85 -1.84 15.79
N ASP A 188 1.62 -2.91 15.74
CA ASP A 188 1.36 -4.10 14.91
C ASP A 188 0.02 -4.76 15.29
N ASP A 189 -0.23 -4.94 16.60
CA ASP A 189 -1.50 -5.47 17.09
C ASP A 189 -2.68 -4.57 16.70
N TYR A 190 -2.53 -3.24 16.80
CA TYR A 190 -3.56 -2.31 16.33
C TYR A 190 -3.80 -2.42 14.82
N CYS A 191 -2.72 -2.52 14.03
CA CYS A 191 -2.80 -2.69 12.58
C CYS A 191 -3.50 -4.00 12.17
N ARG A 192 -3.26 -5.08 12.92
CA ARG A 192 -3.87 -6.40 12.71
C ARG A 192 -5.35 -6.42 13.06
N ASP A 193 -5.74 -5.73 14.13
CA ASP A 193 -7.13 -5.68 14.64
C ASP A 193 -8.00 -4.65 13.88
N HIS A 194 -7.41 -3.79 13.05
CA HIS A 194 -8.14 -2.80 12.26
C HIS A 194 -8.89 -3.45 11.07
N GLU A 195 -10.02 -2.86 10.67
CA GLU A 195 -10.83 -3.31 9.54
C GLU A 195 -10.99 -2.18 8.51
N PRO A 196 -10.39 -2.28 7.30
CA PRO A 196 -9.56 -3.38 6.81
C PRO A 196 -8.17 -3.43 7.48
N PRO A 197 -7.49 -4.59 7.56
CA PRO A 197 -6.15 -4.68 8.14
C PRO A 197 -5.16 -3.70 7.50
N ILE A 198 -4.30 -3.12 8.33
CA ILE A 198 -3.26 -2.18 7.89
C ILE A 198 -1.96 -2.97 7.76
N ALA A 199 -1.28 -2.88 6.62
CA ALA A 199 0.01 -3.54 6.45
C ALA A 199 1.06 -2.88 7.36
N PHE A 200 1.68 -3.66 8.24
CA PHE A 200 2.71 -3.22 9.15
C PHE A 200 4.08 -3.73 8.70
N ILE A 201 5.05 -2.82 8.61
CA ILE A 201 6.43 -3.14 8.24
C ILE A 201 7.35 -2.50 9.27
N LYS A 202 8.25 -3.28 9.86
CA LYS A 202 9.35 -2.77 10.69
C LYS A 202 10.67 -3.07 10.01
N SER A 203 11.53 -2.07 9.90
CA SER A 203 12.90 -2.25 9.42
C SER A 203 13.90 -1.55 10.31
N GLU A 204 15.10 -2.11 10.44
CA GLU A 204 16.14 -1.58 11.31
C GLU A 204 17.51 -1.89 10.72
N VAL A 205 18.46 -0.97 10.89
CA VAL A 205 19.86 -1.13 10.52
C VAL A 205 20.73 -0.76 11.71
N ARG A 206 21.64 -1.65 12.09
CA ARG A 206 22.62 -1.49 13.17
C ARG A 206 24.01 -1.80 12.62
N GLY A 207 24.67 -0.79 12.07
CA GLY A 207 25.97 -0.95 11.41
C GLY A 207 25.89 -1.87 10.20
N LEU A 208 26.52 -3.04 10.28
CA LEU A 208 26.53 -4.05 9.19
C LEU A 208 25.33 -5.01 9.24
N PHE A 209 24.50 -4.92 10.28
CA PHE A 209 23.34 -5.77 10.46
C PHE A 209 22.06 -5.03 10.08
N GLY A 210 21.11 -5.73 9.48
CA GLY A 210 19.79 -5.20 9.19
C GLY A 210 18.70 -6.25 9.39
N SER A 211 17.49 -5.81 9.63
CA SER A 211 16.31 -6.66 9.73
C SER A 211 15.10 -6.00 9.05
N VAL A 212 14.21 -6.85 8.54
CA VAL A 212 12.90 -6.47 8.01
C VAL A 212 11.89 -7.47 8.56
N PHE A 213 10.78 -6.96 9.05
CA PHE A 213 9.60 -7.70 9.47
C PHE A 213 8.39 -7.14 8.72
N CYS A 214 7.49 -8.01 8.29
CA CYS A 214 6.27 -7.66 7.57
C CYS A 214 5.10 -8.45 8.17
N ASP A 215 4.02 -7.73 8.51
CA ASP A 215 2.71 -8.30 8.80
C ASP A 215 1.69 -7.63 7.88
N PHE A 216 1.06 -8.43 7.01
CA PHE A 216 0.03 -7.95 6.07
C PHE A 216 -1.38 -8.32 6.53
N GLY A 217 -1.53 -8.63 7.81
CA GLY A 217 -2.78 -9.05 8.43
C GLY A 217 -3.01 -10.56 8.35
N PRO A 218 -4.12 -11.03 8.95
CA PRO A 218 -4.45 -12.46 9.03
C PRO A 218 -4.81 -13.08 7.67
N SER A 219 -5.13 -12.26 6.67
CA SER A 219 -5.47 -12.68 5.31
C SER A 219 -4.89 -11.70 4.30
N PHE A 220 -4.01 -12.20 3.45
CA PHE A 220 -3.40 -11.45 2.36
C PHE A 220 -3.37 -12.31 1.11
N THR A 221 -3.91 -11.79 0.00
CA THR A 221 -3.97 -12.52 -1.27
C THR A 221 -2.81 -12.12 -2.17
N VAL A 222 -1.95 -13.09 -2.48
CA VAL A 222 -0.90 -12.96 -3.49
C VAL A 222 -1.48 -13.36 -4.84
N VAL A 223 -1.61 -12.40 -5.75
CA VAL A 223 -2.17 -12.62 -7.10
C VAL A 223 -1.11 -13.14 -8.08
N ASP A 224 0.14 -12.76 -7.85
CA ASP A 224 1.31 -13.13 -8.64
C ASP A 224 2.46 -13.43 -7.67
N VAL A 225 3.06 -14.62 -7.79
CA VAL A 225 4.02 -15.16 -6.81
C VAL A 225 5.46 -14.98 -7.29
N ASP A 226 5.69 -14.98 -8.60
CA ASP A 226 7.04 -14.99 -9.19
C ASP A 226 7.29 -13.86 -10.18
N GLY A 227 6.24 -13.21 -10.72
CA GLY A 227 6.38 -12.16 -11.72
C GLY A 227 6.81 -12.67 -13.09
N GLU A 228 6.75 -13.98 -13.34
CA GLU A 228 7.15 -14.60 -14.60
C GLU A 228 6.00 -14.58 -15.61
N GLU A 229 6.35 -14.59 -16.90
CA GLU A 229 5.33 -14.70 -17.95
C GLU A 229 4.64 -16.07 -17.88
N PRO A 230 3.29 -16.13 -17.92
CA PRO A 230 2.57 -17.40 -17.89
C PRO A 230 3.01 -18.31 -19.04
N HIS A 231 3.30 -19.57 -18.73
CA HIS A 231 3.57 -20.57 -19.76
C HIS A 231 2.36 -20.74 -20.68
N THR A 232 2.61 -20.73 -21.99
CA THR A 232 1.61 -20.98 -23.02
C THR A 232 2.00 -22.23 -23.82
N GLY A 233 1.01 -22.98 -24.31
CA GLY A 233 1.24 -24.19 -25.07
C GLY A 233 0.00 -24.62 -25.86
N ILE A 234 0.19 -25.40 -26.92
CA ILE A 234 -0.89 -25.88 -27.78
C ILE A 234 -1.39 -27.23 -27.26
N ILE A 235 -2.71 -27.34 -27.07
CA ILE A 235 -3.35 -28.59 -26.67
C ILE A 235 -3.46 -29.52 -27.88
N ALA A 236 -2.88 -30.71 -27.78
CA ALA A 236 -2.97 -31.75 -28.81
C ALA A 236 -4.23 -32.62 -28.62
N SER A 237 -4.54 -33.03 -27.39
CA SER A 237 -5.73 -33.82 -27.08
C SER A 237 -6.13 -33.74 -25.61
N ILE A 238 -7.40 -33.97 -25.35
CA ILE A 238 -7.98 -34.11 -24.01
C ILE A 238 -8.75 -35.43 -23.99
N ASN A 239 -8.43 -36.34 -23.06
CA ASN A 239 -9.20 -37.57 -22.90
C ASN A 239 -10.45 -37.35 -22.01
N ASN A 240 -11.32 -38.35 -21.95
CA ASN A 240 -12.52 -38.32 -21.10
C ASN A 240 -12.40 -39.25 -19.89
N ASP A 241 -11.18 -39.46 -19.40
CA ASP A 241 -10.91 -40.27 -18.19
C ASP A 241 -11.11 -39.42 -16.93
N ASN A 242 -11.14 -40.07 -15.76
CA ASN A 242 -11.17 -39.39 -14.45
C ASN A 242 -9.94 -39.81 -13.63
N PRO A 243 -8.89 -38.96 -13.52
CA PRO A 243 -8.82 -37.57 -13.99
C PRO A 243 -8.52 -37.43 -15.49
N ALA A 244 -8.98 -36.33 -16.09
CA ALA A 244 -8.69 -36.01 -17.48
C ALA A 244 -7.18 -35.72 -17.67
N LEU A 245 -6.61 -36.26 -18.73
CA LEU A 245 -5.25 -36.02 -19.19
C LEU A 245 -5.27 -35.08 -20.38
N VAL A 246 -4.49 -34.01 -20.27
CA VAL A 246 -4.23 -33.05 -21.35
C VAL A 246 -2.85 -33.33 -21.92
N CYS A 247 -2.78 -33.62 -23.22
CA CYS A 247 -1.52 -33.74 -23.94
C CYS A 247 -1.25 -32.42 -24.67
N CYS A 248 -0.07 -31.85 -24.46
CA CYS A 248 0.40 -30.68 -25.19
C CYS A 248 1.29 -31.11 -26.36
N VAL A 249 1.35 -30.28 -27.40
CA VAL A 249 2.36 -30.42 -28.45
C VAL A 249 3.72 -30.13 -27.82
N ASP A 250 4.70 -31.02 -28.02
CA ASP A 250 6.08 -30.72 -27.66
C ASP A 250 6.58 -29.65 -28.65
N ASP A 251 7.00 -28.50 -28.13
CA ASP A 251 7.75 -27.53 -28.92
C ASP A 251 9.11 -28.14 -29.25
N GLU A 252 9.22 -28.84 -30.39
CA GLU A 252 10.51 -29.25 -30.93
C GLU A 252 11.36 -27.99 -31.13
N SER A 253 12.31 -27.78 -30.21
CA SER A 253 13.37 -26.78 -30.29
C SER A 253 14.71 -27.45 -30.49
#